data_AF-D6GUC8-F1
#
_entry.id   AF-D6GUC8-F1
#
_cell.length_a   1.000
_cell.length_b   1.000
_cell.length_c   1.000
_cell.angle_alpha   90.00
_cell.angle_beta   90.00
_cell.angle_gamma   90.00
#
_symmetry.space_group_name_H-M   'P 1'
#
loop_
_entity.id
_entity.type
_entity.pdbx_description
1 polymer ?
#
loop_
_entity_poly.entity_id
_entity_poly.type
_entity_poly.pdbx_seq_one_letter_code
_entity_poly.pdbx_strand_id
1 'polypeptide(L)'
;MPRNYCRCGPFRIEVIPKGLLKPLILKLLSNRPMHGFELMEQIFEKTDGMWRPGPAAIYPALQWLEEKGYIKSMEENNGSEKSRKPYSITQKGIDAVSEYDKAIKDMHNRMQKFTSIWLRK
;
A
#
# COMPACT_ATOMS: atom_id res chain seq x y z
N MET A 1 -15.25 -13.74 -10.37
CA MET A 1 -13.80 -13.42 -10.45
C MET A 1 -13.33 -13.60 -11.88
N PRO A 2 -12.90 -12.54 -12.60
CA PRO A 2 -12.34 -12.73 -13.94
C PRO A 2 -11.02 -13.50 -13.82
N ARG A 3 -10.94 -14.57 -14.62
CA ARG A 3 -10.04 -15.73 -14.48
C ARG A 3 -8.62 -15.48 -15.05
N ASN A 4 -8.22 -14.22 -15.26
CA ASN A 4 -7.18 -13.87 -16.23
C ASN A 4 -5.89 -13.23 -15.65
N TYR A 5 -5.64 -13.35 -14.34
CA TYR A 5 -4.39 -12.85 -13.74
C TYR A 5 -3.66 -13.90 -12.89
N CYS A 6 -3.72 -15.18 -13.25
CA CYS A 6 -2.79 -16.18 -12.71
C CYS A 6 -1.37 -15.93 -13.25
N ARG A 7 -0.60 -15.07 -12.56
CA ARG A 7 0.83 -14.83 -12.83
C ARG A 7 1.72 -15.78 -12.01
N CYS A 8 1.55 -17.08 -12.24
CA CYS A 8 2.41 -18.14 -11.72
C CYS A 8 3.47 -18.47 -12.79
N GLY A 9 4.56 -17.71 -12.83
CA GLY A 9 5.70 -17.97 -13.72
C GLY A 9 7.03 -17.71 -13.00
N PRO A 10 8.12 -18.42 -13.35
CA PRO A 10 9.37 -18.46 -12.59
C PRO A 10 10.22 -17.18 -12.67
N PHE A 11 9.86 -16.21 -13.50
CA PHE A 11 10.62 -14.96 -13.72
C PHE A 11 9.80 -13.72 -13.35
N ARG A 12 9.44 -13.58 -12.07
CA ARG A 12 8.81 -12.35 -11.58
C ARG A 12 9.89 -11.30 -11.30
N ILE A 13 9.91 -10.23 -12.08
CA ILE A 13 10.62 -9.00 -11.69
C ILE A 13 9.73 -8.30 -10.66
N GLU A 14 10.08 -8.36 -9.38
CA GLU A 14 9.48 -7.51 -8.35
C GLU A 14 10.05 -6.09 -8.49
N VAL A 15 9.45 -5.29 -9.38
CA VAL A 15 9.87 -3.89 -9.61
C VAL A 15 9.47 -3.00 -8.43
N ILE A 16 8.63 -3.47 -7.51
CA ILE A 16 8.09 -2.66 -6.42
C ILE A 16 9.01 -2.74 -5.20
N PRO A 17 9.64 -1.63 -4.77
CA PRO A 17 10.44 -1.61 -3.56
C PRO A 17 9.63 -2.05 -2.35
N LYS A 18 10.19 -2.95 -1.53
CA LYS A 18 9.56 -3.44 -0.29
C LYS A 18 9.11 -2.31 0.66
N GLY A 19 9.77 -1.15 0.57
CA GLY A 19 9.44 0.06 1.35
C GLY A 19 8.13 0.76 0.94
N LEU A 20 7.57 0.48 -0.24
CA LEU A 20 6.36 1.18 -0.73
C LEU A 20 5.05 0.65 -0.15
N LEU A 21 5.05 -0.54 0.46
CA LEU A 21 3.82 -1.15 0.94
C LEU A 21 3.13 -0.31 2.02
N LYS A 22 3.89 0.12 3.04
CA LYS A 22 3.32 0.84 4.20
C LYS A 22 2.76 2.22 3.82
N PRO A 23 3.50 3.07 3.07
CA PRO A 23 2.96 4.35 2.61
C PRO A 23 1.72 4.17 1.72
N LEU A 24 1.69 3.13 0.88
CA LEU A 24 0.55 2.85 0.02
C LEU A 24 -0.69 2.45 0.83
N ILE A 25 -0.52 1.59 1.85
CA ILE A 25 -1.61 1.22 2.78
C ILE A 25 -2.17 2.49 3.44
N LEU A 26 -1.32 3.37 3.97
CA LEU A 26 -1.77 4.63 4.58
C LEU A 26 -2.52 5.51 3.59
N LYS A 27 -2.04 5.64 2.35
CA LYS A 27 -2.71 6.41 1.30
C LYS A 27 -4.07 5.84 0.92
N LEU A 28 -4.26 4.52 0.99
CA LEU A 28 -5.56 3.90 0.75
C LEU A 28 -6.53 4.16 1.90
N LEU A 29 -6.05 3.96 3.13
CA LEU A 29 -6.83 4.17 4.35
C LEU A 29 -7.18 5.65 4.60
N SER A 30 -6.44 6.60 4.01
CA SER A 30 -6.79 8.02 4.05
C SER A 30 -8.03 8.36 3.22
N ASN A 31 -8.40 7.53 2.25
CA ASN A 31 -9.60 7.76 1.44
C ASN A 31 -10.85 7.19 2.13
N ARG A 32 -10.75 5.97 2.67
CA ARG A 32 -11.81 5.32 3.45
C ARG A 32 -11.25 4.19 4.31
N PRO A 33 -11.93 3.82 5.41
CA PRO A 33 -11.64 2.59 6.12
C PRO A 33 -11.75 1.37 5.20
N MET A 34 -10.82 0.41 5.31
CA MET A 34 -10.78 -0.79 4.47
C MET A 34 -10.30 -2.01 5.25
N HIS A 35 -10.68 -3.19 4.76
CA HIS A 35 -10.20 -4.47 5.29
C HIS A 35 -8.85 -4.87 4.71
N GLY A 36 -8.12 -5.75 5.40
CA GLY A 36 -6.83 -6.26 4.94
C GLY A 36 -6.90 -6.89 3.54
N PHE A 37 -7.94 -7.68 3.25
CA PHE A 37 -8.12 -8.28 1.93
C PHE A 37 -8.44 -7.23 0.86
N GLU A 38 -9.24 -6.22 1.20
CA GLU A 38 -9.66 -5.16 0.30
C GLU A 38 -8.46 -4.29 -0.11
N LEU A 39 -7.54 -4.04 0.82
CA LEU A 39 -6.26 -3.39 0.53
C LEU A 39 -5.45 -4.17 -0.53
N MET A 40 -5.44 -5.51 -0.49
CA MET A 40 -4.74 -6.31 -1.50
C MET A 40 -5.32 -6.10 -2.90
N GLU A 41 -6.65 -6.05 -3.00
CA GLU A 41 -7.34 -5.85 -4.28
C GLU A 41 -7.14 -4.42 -4.79
N GLN A 42 -7.29 -3.42 -3.92
CA GLN A 42 -7.07 -2.02 -4.26
C GLN A 42 -5.65 -1.73 -4.73
N ILE A 43 -4.64 -2.34 -4.10
CA ILE A 43 -3.24 -2.22 -4.54
C ILE A 43 -3.05 -2.86 -5.93
N PHE A 44 -3.66 -4.02 -6.16
CA PHE A 44 -3.59 -4.70 -7.45
C PHE A 44 -4.24 -3.87 -8.56
N GLU A 45 -5.43 -3.34 -8.33
CA GLU A 45 -6.15 -2.49 -9.29
C GLU A 45 -5.39 -1.21 -9.60
N LYS A 46 -4.91 -0.49 -8.57
CA LYS A 46 -4.19 0.79 -8.77
C LYS A 46 -2.80 0.65 -9.37
N THR A 47 -2.24 -0.55 -9.36
CA THR A 47 -0.95 -0.83 -10.01
C THR A 47 -1.14 -1.44 -11.41
N ASP A 48 -2.33 -1.34 -12.00
CA ASP A 48 -2.67 -1.95 -13.30
C ASP A 48 -2.30 -3.43 -13.36
N GLY A 49 -2.57 -4.11 -12.25
CA GLY A 49 -2.27 -5.51 -12.06
C GLY A 49 -0.80 -5.83 -11.85
N MET A 50 0.13 -4.85 -11.81
CA MET A 50 1.57 -5.07 -11.70
C MET A 50 1.99 -5.72 -10.38
N TRP A 51 1.27 -5.49 -9.28
CA TRP A 51 1.65 -6.02 -7.97
C TRP A 51 0.45 -6.31 -7.08
N ARG A 52 0.40 -7.53 -6.52
CA ARG A 52 -0.56 -7.91 -5.48
C ARG A 52 0.21 -8.39 -4.25
N PRO A 53 0.31 -7.60 -3.18
CA PRO A 53 0.94 -8.06 -1.96
C PRO A 53 0.11 -9.19 -1.35
N GLY A 54 0.76 -10.29 -0.96
CA GLY A 54 0.08 -11.42 -0.32
C GLY A 54 -0.25 -11.15 1.16
N PRO A 55 -1.08 -12.01 1.78
CA PRO A 55 -1.38 -11.96 3.22
C PRO A 55 -0.14 -11.84 4.12
N ALA A 56 0.92 -12.61 3.79
CA ALA A 56 2.17 -12.62 4.55
C ALA A 56 2.92 -11.27 4.53
N ALA A 57 2.63 -10.37 3.59
CA ALA A 57 3.22 -9.03 3.55
C ALA A 57 2.28 -7.98 4.17
N ILE A 58 0.97 -8.08 3.90
CA ILE A 58 -0.03 -7.10 4.33
C ILE A 58 -0.23 -7.12 5.85
N TYR A 59 -0.45 -8.29 6.45
CA TYR A 59 -0.81 -8.34 7.87
C TYR A 59 0.33 -7.90 8.80
N PRO A 60 1.60 -8.27 8.56
CA PRO A 60 2.71 -7.69 9.32
C PRO A 60 2.86 -6.18 9.11
N ALA A 61 2.57 -5.67 7.90
CA ALA A 61 2.60 -4.23 7.65
C ALA A 61 1.49 -3.49 8.41
N LEU A 62 0.27 -4.04 8.43
CA LEU A 62 -0.85 -3.49 9.20
C LEU A 62 -0.57 -3.53 10.70
N GLN A 63 -0.07 -4.65 11.22
CA GLN A 63 0.31 -4.78 12.62
C GLN A 63 1.34 -3.70 13.00
N TRP A 64 2.39 -3.54 12.20
CA TRP A 64 3.40 -2.51 12.44
C TRP A 64 2.81 -1.10 12.43
N LEU A 65 1.90 -0.81 11.50
CA LEU A 65 1.24 0.50 11.42
C LEU A 65 0.32 0.76 12.62
N GLU A 66 -0.38 -0.27 13.11
CA GLU A 66 -1.23 -0.21 14.28
C GLU A 66 -0.40 0.00 15.55
N GLU A 67 0.67 -0.79 15.72
CA GLU A 67 1.62 -0.66 16.85
C GLU A 67 2.28 0.73 16.91
N LYS A 68 2.54 1.35 15.76
CA LYS A 68 3.09 2.71 15.69
C LYS A 68 2.02 3.81 15.78
N GLY A 69 0.75 3.45 15.86
CA GLY A 69 -0.38 4.36 16.02
C GLY A 69 -0.74 5.15 14.76
N TYR A 70 -0.35 4.68 13.57
CA TYR A 70 -0.73 5.29 12.29
C TYR A 70 -2.13 4.87 11.84
N ILE A 71 -2.58 3.70 12.28
CA ILE A 71 -3.92 3.15 11.99
C ILE A 71 -4.53 2.59 13.28
N LYS A 72 -5.85 2.39 13.27
CA LYS A 72 -6.60 1.70 14.32
C LYS A 72 -7.58 0.71 13.70
N SER A 73 -7.70 -0.48 14.27
CA SER A 73 -8.77 -1.42 13.95
C SER A 73 -10.10 -0.92 14.56
N MET A 74 -11.18 -0.97 13.79
CA MET A 74 -12.53 -0.69 14.29
C MET A 74 -13.15 -1.97 14.87
N GLU A 75 -13.87 -1.86 15.98
CA GLU A 75 -14.59 -2.98 16.56
C GLU A 75 -15.89 -3.22 15.78
N GLU A 76 -16.00 -4.38 15.14
CA GLU A 76 -17.31 -4.94 14.82
C GLU A 76 -17.78 -5.80 15.99
N ASN A 77 -19.05 -5.64 16.38
CA ASN A 77 -19.72 -6.32 17.50
C ASN A 77 -19.84 -7.85 17.35
N ASN A 78 -19.16 -8.45 16.37
CA ASN A 78 -19.20 -9.89 16.08
C ASN A 78 -17.82 -10.48 16.39
N GLY A 79 -17.70 -11.11 17.56
CA GLY A 79 -16.45 -11.49 18.23
C GLY A 79 -15.58 -12.55 17.52
N SER A 80 -15.02 -12.26 16.35
CA SER A 80 -14.12 -13.20 15.67
C SER A 80 -13.06 -12.50 14.82
N GLU A 81 -11.79 -12.68 15.22
CA GLU A 81 -10.54 -12.39 14.49
C GLU A 81 -10.26 -10.94 14.04
N LYS A 82 -9.10 -10.40 14.48
CA LYS A 82 -8.55 -9.10 14.02
C LYS A 82 -8.50 -8.97 12.48
N SER A 83 -8.41 -10.08 11.75
CA SER A 83 -8.32 -10.11 10.28
C SER A 83 -9.60 -9.62 9.57
N ARG A 84 -10.76 -9.69 10.24
CA ARG A 84 -12.04 -9.26 9.67
C ARG A 84 -12.40 -7.82 9.97
N LYS A 85 -11.67 -7.14 10.86
CA LYS A 85 -11.99 -5.76 11.26
C LYS A 85 -11.50 -4.77 10.20
N PRO A 86 -12.29 -3.72 9.88
CA PRO A 86 -11.80 -2.65 9.02
C PRO A 86 -10.78 -1.80 9.79
N TYR A 87 -9.74 -1.36 9.08
CA TYR A 87 -8.74 -0.44 9.58
C TYR A 87 -9.12 0.98 9.18
N SER A 88 -8.83 1.94 10.06
CA SER A 88 -8.98 3.37 9.79
C SER A 88 -7.69 4.11 10.11
N ILE A 89 -7.41 5.17 9.36
CA ILE A 89 -6.23 6.00 9.57
C ILE A 89 -6.40 6.88 10.82
N THR A 90 -5.31 7.14 11.54
CA THR A 90 -5.27 8.12 12.64
C THR A 90 -4.77 9.47 12.15
N GLN A 91 -4.85 10.52 12.96
CA GLN A 91 -4.26 11.83 12.62
C GLN A 91 -2.76 11.71 12.32
N LYS A 92 -2.03 10.95 13.14
CA LYS A 92 -0.61 10.65 12.93
C LYS A 92 -0.36 9.95 11.58
N GLY A 93 -1.26 9.07 11.16
CA GLY A 93 -1.22 8.43 9.84
C GLY A 93 -1.40 9.43 8.69
N ILE A 94 -2.32 10.38 8.84
CA ILE A 94 -2.58 11.44 7.84
C ILE A 94 -1.34 12.33 7.67
N ASP A 95 -0.72 12.73 8.79
CA ASP A 95 0.49 13.55 8.76
C ASP A 95 1.64 12.82 8.05
N ALA A 96 1.82 11.53 8.35
CA ALA A 96 2.80 10.69 7.67
C ALA A 96 2.53 10.59 6.15
N VAL A 97 1.27 10.46 5.71
CA VAL A 97 0.92 10.46 4.27
C VAL A 97 1.35 11.77 3.60
N SER A 98 1.14 12.91 4.26
CA SER A 98 1.57 14.22 3.74
C SER A 98 3.10 14.31 3.58
N GLU A 99 3.86 13.77 4.54
CA GLU A 99 5.32 13.67 4.43
C GLU A 99 5.77 12.77 3.28
N TYR A 100 5.15 11.60 3.12
CA TYR A 100 5.44 10.69 2.01
C TYR A 100 5.08 11.30 0.66
N ASP A 101 3.95 12.01 0.54
CA ASP A 101 3.56 12.70 -0.69
C ASP A 101 4.59 13.76 -1.10
N LYS A 102 5.17 14.49 -0.13
CA LYS A 102 6.26 15.45 -0.39
C LYS A 102 7.52 14.71 -0.87
N ALA A 103 7.91 13.65 -0.17
CA ALA A 103 9.10 12.86 -0.53
C ALA A 103 8.99 12.23 -1.94
N ILE A 104 7.82 11.72 -2.32
CA ILE A 104 7.58 11.16 -3.65
C ILE A 104 7.61 12.27 -4.71
N LYS A 105 7.04 13.45 -4.45
CA LYS A 105 7.12 14.59 -5.39
C LYS A 105 8.57 15.03 -5.60
N ASP A 106 9.35 15.14 -4.53
CA ASP A 106 10.77 15.48 -4.62
C ASP A 106 11.56 14.41 -5.38
N MET A 107 11.30 13.14 -5.10
CA MET A 107 11.93 12.02 -5.83
C MET A 107 11.55 12.05 -7.31
N HIS A 108 10.28 12.29 -7.64
CA HIS A 108 9.82 12.41 -9.03
C HIS A 108 10.54 13.56 -9.74
N ASN A 109 10.63 14.74 -9.11
CA ASN A 109 11.33 15.89 -9.66
C ASN A 109 12.83 15.62 -9.89
N ARG A 110 13.49 14.90 -8.97
CA ARG A 110 14.89 14.46 -9.12
C ARG A 110 15.04 13.43 -10.23
N MET A 111 14.11 12.49 -10.32
CA MET A 111 14.13 11.43 -11.34
C MET A 111 13.94 12.02 -12.73
N GLN A 112 13.04 13.01 -12.90
CA GLN A 112 12.87 13.76 -14.15
C GLN A 112 14.16 14.46 -14.59
N LYS A 113 14.86 15.11 -13.65
CA LYS A 113 16.17 15.71 -13.94
C LYS A 113 17.20 14.65 -14.35
N PHE A 114 17.22 13.51 -13.66
CA PHE A 114 18.12 12.41 -13.99
C PHE A 114 17.82 11.81 -15.37
N THR A 115 16.57 11.52 -15.68
CA THR A 115 16.16 10.98 -16.98
C THR A 115 16.36 11.99 -18.09
N SER A 116 16.28 13.30 -17.84
CA SER A 116 16.59 14.34 -18.83
C SER A 116 18.05 14.34 -19.31
N ILE A 117 18.98 13.77 -18.54
CA ILE A 117 20.39 13.59 -18.94
C ILE A 117 20.52 12.46 -19.98
N TRP A 118 19.70 11.41 -19.83
CA TRP A 118 19.79 10.18 -20.63
C TRP A 118 18.79 10.11 -21.79
N LEU A 119 17.70 10.88 -21.74
CA LEU A 119 16.67 10.97 -22.78
C LEU A 119 16.84 12.20 -23.69
N ARG A 120 17.97 12.91 -23.59
CA ARG A 120 18.29 13.99 -24.53
C ARG A 120 18.70 13.36 -25.87
N LYS A 121 17.86 13.53 -26.89
CA LYS A 121 18.28 13.41 -28.29
C LYS A 121 19.14 14.61 -28.67
#